data_AF-A0A0F9H0K9-F1
#
_entry.id   AF-A0A0F9H0K9-F1
#
_cell.length_a   1.000
_cell.length_b   1.000
_cell.length_c   1.000
_cell.angle_alpha   90.00
_cell.angle_beta   90.00
_cell.angle_gamma   90.00
#
_symmetry.space_group_name_H-M   'P 1'
#
loop_
_entity.id
_entity.type
_entity.pdbx_description
1 polymer ?
#
loop_
_entity_poly.entity_id
_entity_poly.type
_entity_poly.pdbx_seq_one_letter_code
_entity_poly.pdbx_strand_id
1 'polypeptide(L)' 'NNERYSNIWFTQAKYDLEAAKVSKEHESYEWACFQAQQSAEKALKAFLFLNRKDL' A
#
# COMPACT_ATOMS: atom_id res chain seq x y z
N ASN A 1 -3.75 3.86 18.91
CA ASN A 1 -2.69 4.79 18.46
C ASN A 1 -2.73 4.83 16.94
N ASN A 2 -3.11 5.98 16.35
CA ASN A 2 -3.21 6.19 14.91
C ASN A 2 -1.85 6.05 14.19
N GLU A 3 -0.75 6.39 14.85
CA GLU A 3 0.60 6.20 14.31
C GLU A 3 0.91 4.72 14.08
N ARG A 4 0.50 3.85 15.02
CA ARG A 4 0.65 2.39 14.85
C ARG A 4 -0.08 1.89 13.61
N TYR A 5 -1.32 2.33 13.40
CA TYR A 5 -2.09 1.94 12.21
C TYR A 5 -1.50 2.52 10.93
N SER A 6 -1.04 3.77 10.96
CA SER A 6 -0.33 4.35 9.82
C SER A 6 0.89 3.52 9.43
N ASN A 7 1.74 3.17 10.39
CA ASN A 7 2.94 2.37 10.14
C ASN A 7 2.59 0.98 9.58
N ILE A 8 1.54 0.34 10.08
CA ILE A 8 1.05 -0.95 9.54
C ILE A 8 0.63 -0.79 8.08
N TRP A 9 -0.24 0.18 7.78
CA TRP A 9 -0.73 0.41 6.43
C TRP A 9 0.39 0.78 5.46
N PHE A 10 1.32 1.64 5.87
CA PHE A 10 2.43 2.05 5.03
C PHE A 10 3.41 0.91 4.75
N THR A 11 3.65 0.05 5.75
CA THR A 11 4.48 -1.14 5.58
C THR A 11 3.86 -2.10 4.56
N GLN A 12 2.54 -2.35 4.67
CA GLN A 12 1.82 -3.18 3.71
C GLN A 12 1.80 -2.57 2.30
N ALA A 13 1.65 -1.25 2.18
CA ALA A 13 1.74 -0.56 0.89
C ALA A 13 3.08 -0.79 0.18
N LYS A 14 4.20 -0.80 0.95
CA LYS A 14 5.53 -1.12 0.41
C LYS A 14 5.61 -2.58 -0.07
N TYR A 15 5.06 -3.52 0.69
CA TYR A 15 5.03 -4.93 0.28
C TYR A 15 4.20 -5.15 -0.99
N ASP A 16 3.04 -4.49 -1.12
CA ASP A 16 2.26 -4.54 -2.35
C ASP A 16 3.05 -3.97 -3.55
N LEU A 17 3.82 -2.90 -3.34
CA LEU A 17 4.64 -2.31 -4.41
C LEU A 17 5.77 -3.26 -4.86
N GLU A 18 6.47 -3.89 -3.91
CA GLU A 18 7.49 -4.88 -4.24
C GLU A 18 6.88 -6.09 -4.95
N ALA A 19 5.71 -6.57 -4.49
CA ALA A 19 4.99 -7.64 -5.17
C ALA A 19 4.59 -7.24 -6.61
N ALA A 20 4.13 -6.00 -6.82
CA ALA A 20 3.78 -5.48 -8.14
C ALA A 20 4.99 -5.49 -9.10
N LYS A 21 6.18 -5.13 -8.60
CA LYS A 21 7.42 -5.19 -9.39
C LYS A 21 7.76 -6.63 -9.77
N VAL A 22 7.68 -7.56 -8.81
CA VAL A 22 7.93 -8.98 -9.07
C VAL A 22 6.95 -9.55 -10.10
N SER A 23 5.64 -9.25 -9.97
CA SER A 23 4.64 -9.69 -10.95
C SER A 23 4.92 -9.12 -12.34
N LYS A 24 5.35 -7.86 -12.43
CA LYS A 24 5.75 -7.24 -13.70
C LYS A 24 6.96 -7.94 -14.33
N GLU A 25 7.96 -8.28 -13.53
CA GLU A 25 9.16 -9.02 -13.98
C GLU A 25 8.84 -10.43 -14.48
N HIS A 26 7.79 -11.06 -13.94
CA HIS A 26 7.29 -12.37 -14.36
C HIS A 26 6.14 -12.28 -15.39
N GLU A 27 5.98 -11.13 -16.06
CA GLU A 27 4.98 -10.88 -17.10
C GLU A 27 3.51 -11.13 -16.68
N SER A 28 3.26 -11.20 -15.36
CA SER A 28 1.93 -11.32 -14.77
C SER A 28 1.32 -9.92 -14.61
N TYR A 29 1.01 -9.28 -15.74
CA TYR A 29 0.66 -7.85 -15.79
C TYR A 29 -0.64 -7.50 -15.06
N GLU A 30 -1.61 -8.39 -15.05
CA GLU A 30 -2.86 -8.24 -14.31
C GLU A 30 -2.60 -8.19 -12.79
N TRP A 31 -1.68 -9.03 -12.30
CA TRP A 31 -1.26 -9.03 -10.91
C TRP A 31 -0.44 -7.78 -10.57
N ALA A 32 0.44 -7.35 -11.48
CA ALA A 32 1.19 -6.11 -11.31
C ALA A 32 0.26 -4.90 -11.16
N CYS A 33 -0.76 -4.78 -12.01
CA CYS A 33 -1.76 -3.71 -11.94
C CYS A 33 -2.59 -3.76 -10.65
N PHE A 34 -3.08 -4.95 -10.27
CA PHE A 34 -3.84 -5.13 -9.03
C PHE A 34 -3.01 -4.74 -7.80
N GLN A 35 -1.78 -5.23 -7.70
CA GLN A 35 -0.90 -4.94 -6.56
C GLN A 35 -0.48 -3.47 -6.52
N ALA A 36 -0.25 -2.82 -7.67
CA ALA A 36 0.00 -1.38 -7.72
C ALA A 36 -1.18 -0.56 -7.19
N GLN A 37 -2.42 -0.91 -7.57
CA GLN A 37 -3.63 -0.26 -7.04
C GLN A 37 -3.77 -0.48 -5.52
N GLN A 38 -3.51 -1.70 -5.03
CA GLN A 38 -3.52 -2.00 -3.60
C GLN A 38 -2.45 -1.23 -2.83
N SER A 39 -1.25 -1.07 -3.39
CA SER A 39 -0.17 -0.26 -2.79
C SER A 39 -0.62 1.19 -2.60
N ALA A 40 -1.17 1.81 -3.64
CA ALA A 40 -1.66 3.19 -3.57
C ALA A 40 -2.79 3.36 -2.54
N GLU A 41 -3.75 2.44 -2.50
CA GLU A 41 -4.84 2.47 -1.51
C GLU A 41 -4.31 2.41 -0.07
N LYS A 42 -3.39 1.48 0.21
CA LYS A 42 -2.84 1.31 1.56
C LYS A 42 -1.95 2.49 1.96
N ALA A 43 -1.20 3.08 1.03
CA ALA A 43 -0.44 4.30 1.27
C ALA A 43 -1.37 5.48 1.64
N LEU A 44 -2.50 5.63 0.93
CA LEU A 44 -3.49 6.65 1.25
C LEU A 44 -4.14 6.41 2.62
N LYS A 45 -4.47 5.16 2.98
CA LYS A 45 -4.94 4.81 4.33
C LYS A 45 -3.92 5.23 5.38
N ALA A 46 -2.65 4.91 5.19
CA ALA A 46 -1.58 5.28 6.12
C ALA A 46 -1.47 6.81 6.30
N PHE A 47 -1.55 7.55 5.19
CA PHE A 47 -1.58 9.00 5.20
C PHE A 47 -2.80 9.52 5.98
N LEU A 48 -3.99 9.01 5.71
CA LEU A 48 -5.20 9.41 6.42
C LEU A 48 -5.10 9.12 7.91
N PHE A 49 -4.54 7.98 8.34
CA PHE A 49 -4.34 7.71 9.78
C PHE A 49 -3.39 8.74 10.45
N LEU A 50 -2.38 9.26 9.75
CA LEU A 50 -1.54 10.36 10.30
C LEU A 50 -2.29 11.69 10.33
N ASN A 51 -3.13 11.94 9.33
CA ASN A 51 -3.80 13.23 9.15
C ASN A 51 -5.17 13.32 9.82
N ARG A 52 -5.72 12.19 10.30
CA ARG A 52 -6.86 12.17 11.21
C ARG A 52 -6.41 12.61 12.60
N LYS A 53 -6.25 13.93 12.78
CA LYS A 53 -6.86 14.59 13.94
C LYS A 53 -8.36 14.47 13.74
N ASP A 54 -8.94 13.41 14.29
CA ASP A 54 -10.36 13.19 14.52
C ASP A 54 -11.29 13.26 13.28
N LEU A 55 -11.75 12.08 12.84
CA LEU A 55 -13.04 11.97 12.14
C LEU A 55 -14.13 11.87 13.21
#